data_AF-A0AA39F6L7-F1
#
_entry.id   AF-A0AA39F6L7-F1
#
_cell.length_a   1.000
_cell.length_b   1.000
_cell.length_c   1.000
_cell.angle_alpha   90.00
_cell.angle_beta   90.00
_cell.angle_gamma   90.00
#
_symmetry.space_group_name_H-M   'P 1'
#
loop_
_entity.id
_entity.type
_entity.pdbx_description
1 polymer ?
#
loop_
_entity_poly.entity_id
_entity_poly.type
_entity_poly.pdbx_seq_one_letter_code
_entity_poly.pdbx_strand_id
1 'polypeptide(L)'
;MRMESKTLWLVLFIVKFCAAWMDERPVLESIDGNLIISGAKDKNITIKILGNGYFNVHDIDLISVAVSARSASRLVERWRDGYLQELMEKVRRLLQTVEGPYGLDKRISLLEHGADPSTNSSNWRPYKPSTETDHQGDEVIKVIVRALSDRVRRIESRLRTVISKLRQNKCANNPCQNGGTCIRIYDGYQCICPSNWEVLTHFFHHIT
;
A
#
# COMPACT_ATOMS: atom_id res chain seq x y z
N MET A 1 -70.55 24.18 27.39
CA MET A 1 -70.28 23.83 25.97
C MET A 1 -68.91 23.20 25.91
N ARG A 2 -68.87 21.90 25.58
CA ARG A 2 -67.70 21.01 25.65
C ARG A 2 -67.15 20.81 24.24
N MET A 3 -66.37 21.77 23.76
CA MET A 3 -65.34 21.51 22.75
C MET A 3 -64.01 21.33 23.52
N GLU A 4 -62.84 21.18 22.90
CA GLU A 4 -61.54 21.07 23.61
C GLU A 4 -61.10 19.68 24.11
N SER A 5 -61.23 18.61 23.30
CA SER A 5 -60.40 17.40 23.53
C SER A 5 -60.05 16.70 22.22
N LYS A 6 -61.04 16.55 21.33
CA LYS A 6 -60.84 16.00 19.98
C LYS A 6 -60.07 16.96 19.06
N THR A 7 -60.31 18.27 19.19
CA THR A 7 -59.58 19.32 18.48
C THR A 7 -58.12 19.42 18.93
N LEU A 8 -57.84 19.30 20.23
CA LEU A 8 -56.49 19.31 20.77
C LEU A 8 -55.67 18.10 20.28
N TRP A 9 -56.27 16.91 20.24
CA TRP A 9 -55.63 15.71 19.70
C TRP A 9 -55.35 15.84 18.20
N LEU A 10 -56.29 16.38 17.42
CA LEU A 10 -56.09 16.66 16.00
C LEU A 10 -54.94 17.66 15.78
N VAL A 11 -54.87 18.74 16.54
CA VAL A 11 -53.79 19.74 16.44
C VAL A 11 -52.43 19.12 16.82
N LEU A 12 -52.35 18.36 17.91
CA LEU A 12 -51.11 17.68 18.31
C LEU A 12 -50.68 16.62 17.27
N PHE A 13 -51.64 15.91 16.67
CA PHE A 13 -51.37 14.97 15.59
C PHE A 13 -50.84 15.68 14.34
N ILE A 14 -51.47 16.80 13.95
CA ILE A 14 -51.04 17.63 12.80
C ILE A 14 -49.65 18.24 13.04
N VAL A 15 -49.37 18.76 14.24
CA VAL A 15 -48.05 19.32 14.58
C VAL A 15 -46.96 18.25 14.60
N LYS A 16 -47.25 17.06 15.16
CA LYS A 16 -46.30 15.92 15.13
C LYS A 16 -46.10 15.36 13.72
N PHE A 17 -47.14 15.32 12.89
CA PHE A 17 -47.03 14.93 11.48
C PHE A 17 -46.24 15.96 10.66
N CYS A 18 -46.43 17.25 10.92
CA CYS A 18 -45.66 18.34 10.29
C CYS A 18 -44.18 18.32 10.69
N ALA A 19 -43.87 18.02 11.96
CA ALA A 19 -42.48 17.92 12.42
C ALA A 19 -41.73 16.77 11.73
N ALA A 20 -42.33 15.57 11.67
CA ALA A 20 -41.73 14.42 10.99
C ALA A 20 -41.56 14.63 9.47
N TRP A 21 -42.42 15.42 8.84
CA TRP A 21 -42.35 15.73 7.41
C TRP A 21 -41.36 16.87 7.07
N MET A 22 -41.00 17.71 8.03
CA MET A 22 -39.97 18.76 7.86
C MET A 22 -38.54 18.28 8.14
N ASP A 23 -38.36 17.17 8.87
CA ASP A 23 -37.05 16.58 9.19
C ASP A 23 -36.30 16.02 7.96
N GLU A 24 -36.97 15.82 6.82
CA GLU A 24 -36.33 15.27 5.61
C GLU A 24 -35.85 16.34 4.62
N ARG A 25 -35.75 17.60 5.03
CA ARG A 25 -35.34 18.72 4.15
C ARG A 25 -33.90 19.15 4.43
N PRO A 26 -33.19 19.73 3.44
CA PRO A 26 -31.89 20.33 3.71
C PRO A 26 -32.06 21.54 4.64
N VAL A 27 -31.13 21.72 5.57
CA VAL A 27 -31.16 22.78 6.59
C VAL A 27 -29.90 23.63 6.49
N LEU A 28 -30.07 24.94 6.57
CA LEU A 28 -29.01 25.93 6.71
C LEU A 28 -29.23 26.67 8.02
N GLU A 29 -28.36 26.46 9.00
CA GLU A 29 -28.53 27.04 10.34
C GLU A 29 -27.21 27.53 10.94
N SER A 30 -27.30 28.48 11.86
CA SER A 30 -26.15 29.00 12.60
C SER A 30 -26.28 28.59 14.06
N ILE A 31 -25.32 27.78 14.55
CA ILE A 31 -25.30 27.24 15.91
C ILE A 31 -23.95 27.57 16.55
N ASP A 32 -23.97 28.26 17.69
CA ASP A 32 -22.76 28.66 18.45
C ASP A 32 -21.69 29.36 17.60
N GLY A 33 -22.14 30.18 16.63
CA GLY A 33 -21.26 30.91 15.71
C GLY A 33 -20.77 30.10 14.50
N ASN A 34 -21.18 28.84 14.37
CA ASN A 34 -20.87 27.99 13.22
C ASN A 34 -22.02 27.99 12.21
N LEU A 35 -21.71 28.11 10.91
CA LEU A 35 -22.68 27.89 9.85
C LEU A 35 -22.69 26.40 9.46
N ILE A 36 -23.83 25.75 9.62
CA ILE A 36 -24.04 24.33 9.34
C ILE A 36 -24.93 24.18 8.10
N ILE A 37 -24.46 23.37 7.14
CA ILE A 37 -25.20 23.00 5.93
C ILE A 37 -25.48 21.50 6.00
N SER A 38 -26.72 21.14 6.33
CA SER A 38 -27.16 19.75 6.50
C SER A 38 -27.95 19.29 5.27
N GLY A 39 -27.61 18.12 4.75
CA GLY A 39 -28.33 17.49 3.63
C GLY A 39 -29.64 16.87 4.08
N ALA A 40 -30.62 16.80 3.17
CA ALA A 40 -31.81 15.99 3.37
C ALA A 40 -31.46 14.49 3.44
N LYS A 41 -32.31 13.70 4.10
CA LYS A 41 -32.18 12.25 4.18
C LYS A 41 -32.07 11.63 2.78
N ASP A 42 -31.02 10.84 2.56
CA ASP A 42 -30.70 10.19 1.28
C ASP A 42 -30.55 11.17 0.09
N LYS A 43 -30.20 12.44 0.36
CA LYS A 43 -29.93 13.45 -0.68
C LYS A 43 -28.53 14.03 -0.55
N ASN A 44 -27.96 14.37 -1.70
CA ASN A 44 -26.64 15.00 -1.78
C ASN A 44 -26.77 16.53 -1.76
N ILE A 45 -25.79 17.18 -1.13
CA ILE A 45 -25.57 18.61 -1.32
C ILE A 45 -24.69 18.77 -2.58
N THR A 46 -25.19 19.50 -3.58
CA THR A 46 -24.44 19.78 -4.81
C THR A 46 -24.08 21.25 -4.87
N ILE A 47 -22.79 21.56 -4.92
CA ILE A 47 -22.30 22.93 -5.14
C ILE A 47 -21.86 23.02 -6.60
N LYS A 48 -22.50 23.91 -7.36
CA LYS A 48 -22.20 24.12 -8.79
C LYS A 48 -21.64 25.51 -9.00
N ILE A 49 -20.43 25.57 -9.51
CA ILE A 49 -19.79 26.82 -9.93
C ILE A 49 -20.05 27.01 -11.42
N LEU A 50 -20.41 28.23 -11.81
CA LEU A 50 -20.65 28.61 -13.20
C LEU A 50 -19.48 29.48 -13.70
N GLY A 51 -19.09 29.31 -14.96
CA GLY A 51 -18.00 30.06 -15.57
C GLY A 51 -16.64 29.78 -14.90
N ASN A 52 -15.86 30.83 -14.66
CA ASN A 52 -14.49 30.76 -14.16
C ASN A 52 -14.40 31.02 -12.64
N GLY A 53 -15.43 30.67 -11.87
CA GLY A 53 -15.42 30.84 -10.41
C GLY A 53 -14.51 29.83 -9.69
N TYR A 54 -14.23 30.09 -8.42
CA TYR A 54 -13.42 29.26 -7.54
C TYR A 54 -14.24 28.82 -6.30
N PHE A 55 -13.88 27.69 -5.68
CA PHE A 55 -14.49 27.25 -4.42
C PHE A 55 -13.40 27.07 -3.37
N ASN A 56 -13.28 28.08 -2.51
CA ASN A 56 -12.23 28.10 -1.51
C ASN A 56 -12.73 27.59 -0.17
N VAL A 57 -11.93 26.73 0.47
CA VAL A 57 -12.06 26.40 1.89
C VAL A 57 -10.82 26.95 2.58
N HIS A 58 -10.99 27.99 3.40
CA HIS A 58 -9.89 28.87 3.81
C HIS A 58 -9.18 29.48 2.59
N ASP A 59 -7.86 29.27 2.44
CA ASP A 59 -7.04 29.81 1.36
C ASP A 59 -6.78 28.79 0.22
N ILE A 60 -7.53 27.68 0.19
CA ILE A 60 -7.32 26.57 -0.74
C ILE A 60 -8.49 26.45 -1.72
N ASP A 61 -8.22 26.58 -3.03
CA ASP A 61 -9.20 26.29 -4.09
C ASP A 61 -9.37 24.79 -4.30
N LEU A 62 -10.57 24.30 -4.01
CA LEU A 62 -10.91 22.89 -4.08
C LEU A 62 -10.95 22.35 -5.51
N ILE A 63 -11.17 23.21 -6.52
CA ILE A 63 -11.11 22.78 -7.93
C ILE A 63 -9.68 22.38 -8.30
N SER A 64 -8.70 23.20 -7.95
CA SER A 64 -7.27 22.90 -8.14
C SER A 64 -6.86 21.60 -7.42
N VAL A 65 -7.33 21.40 -6.18
CA VAL A 65 -7.07 20.17 -5.43
C VAL A 65 -7.65 18.95 -6.13
N ALA A 66 -8.90 19.02 -6.62
CA ALA A 66 -9.54 17.91 -7.32
C ALA A 66 -8.81 17.56 -8.64
N VAL A 67 -8.37 18.56 -9.40
CA VAL A 67 -7.58 18.35 -10.63
C VAL A 67 -6.22 17.72 -10.31
N SER A 68 -5.56 18.20 -9.27
CA SER A 68 -4.27 17.69 -8.81
C SER A 68 -4.39 16.24 -8.34
N ALA A 69 -5.40 15.93 -7.53
CA ALA A 69 -5.69 14.58 -7.07
C ALA A 69 -5.96 13.63 -8.24
N ARG A 70 -6.79 14.02 -9.21
CA ARG A 70 -7.05 13.22 -10.41
C ARG A 70 -5.79 12.97 -11.23
N SER A 71 -4.91 13.96 -11.33
CA SER A 71 -3.65 13.85 -12.07
C SER A 71 -2.67 12.91 -11.36
N ALA A 72 -2.58 13.01 -10.03
CA ALA A 72 -1.80 12.10 -9.20
C ALA A 72 -2.31 10.65 -9.32
N SER A 73 -3.63 10.41 -9.24
CA SER A 73 -4.21 9.07 -9.41
C SER A 73 -3.82 8.44 -10.73
N ARG A 74 -3.86 9.19 -11.84
CA ARG A 74 -3.44 8.68 -13.16
C ARG A 74 -1.98 8.29 -13.22
N LEU A 75 -1.10 9.01 -12.52
CA LEU A 75 0.32 8.63 -12.45
C LEU A 75 0.48 7.34 -11.67
N VAL A 76 -0.18 7.19 -10.52
CA VAL A 76 -0.14 5.95 -9.73
C VAL A 76 -0.64 4.76 -10.54
N GLU A 77 -1.73 4.91 -11.30
CA GLU A 77 -2.24 3.85 -12.18
C GLU A 77 -1.22 3.47 -13.26
N ARG A 78 -0.57 4.44 -13.91
CA ARG A 78 0.48 4.16 -14.89
C ARG A 78 1.67 3.40 -14.29
N TRP A 79 2.06 3.75 -13.07
CA TRP A 79 3.15 3.04 -12.37
C TRP A 79 2.75 1.61 -12.02
N ARG A 80 1.51 1.43 -11.53
CA ARG A 80 0.95 0.10 -11.24
C ARG A 80 0.97 -0.77 -12.49
N ASP A 81 0.49 -0.26 -13.61
CA ASP A 81 0.40 -1.02 -14.85
C ASP A 81 1.79 -1.29 -15.44
N GLY A 82 2.68 -0.30 -15.43
CA GLY A 82 4.06 -0.44 -15.94
C GLY A 82 4.88 -1.48 -15.15
N TYR A 83 4.81 -1.46 -13.81
CA TYR A 83 5.54 -2.40 -12.98
C TYR A 83 5.00 -3.83 -13.12
N LEU A 84 3.67 -3.99 -13.22
CA LEU A 84 3.06 -5.30 -13.38
C LEU A 84 3.49 -5.97 -14.70
N GLN A 85 3.64 -5.21 -15.78
CA GLN A 85 4.13 -5.71 -17.06
C GLN A 85 5.59 -6.21 -16.95
N GLU A 86 6.46 -5.44 -16.31
CA GLU A 86 7.86 -5.87 -16.10
C GLU A 86 7.94 -7.13 -15.23
N LEU A 87 7.11 -7.21 -14.19
CA LEU A 87 7.06 -8.36 -13.30
C LEU A 87 6.50 -9.60 -14.02
N MET A 88 5.46 -9.45 -14.83
CA MET A 88 4.91 -10.55 -15.63
C MET A 88 5.94 -11.13 -16.60
N GLU A 89 6.72 -10.28 -17.27
CA GLU A 89 7.79 -10.75 -18.17
C GLU A 89 8.89 -11.49 -17.40
N LYS A 90 9.28 -11.00 -16.22
CA LYS A 90 10.25 -11.70 -15.35
C LYS A 90 9.71 -13.05 -14.85
N VAL A 91 8.44 -13.10 -14.42
CA VAL A 91 7.78 -14.33 -13.97
C VAL A 91 7.65 -15.33 -15.11
N ARG A 92 7.29 -14.89 -16.31
CA ARG A 92 7.21 -15.74 -17.51
C ARG A 92 8.55 -16.37 -17.86
N ARG A 93 9.66 -15.62 -17.75
CA ARG A 93 11.02 -16.17 -17.95
C ARG A 93 11.40 -17.19 -16.88
N LEU A 94 11.01 -16.94 -15.63
CA LEU A 94 11.22 -17.90 -14.54
C LEU A 94 10.41 -19.18 -14.76
N LEU A 95 9.14 -19.07 -15.16
CA LEU A 95 8.30 -20.21 -15.52
C LEU A 95 8.93 -21.05 -16.63
N GLN A 96 9.48 -20.43 -17.68
CA GLN A 96 10.22 -21.17 -18.71
C GLN A 96 11.46 -21.89 -18.17
N THR A 97 12.12 -21.32 -17.16
CA THR A 97 13.32 -21.93 -16.54
C THR A 97 12.92 -23.09 -15.61
N VAL A 98 11.75 -23.02 -14.99
CA VAL A 98 11.28 -24.02 -14.03
C VAL A 98 10.52 -25.15 -14.72
N GLU A 99 9.56 -24.84 -15.59
CA GLU A 99 8.61 -25.79 -16.21
C GLU A 99 8.89 -26.07 -17.70
N GLY A 100 9.98 -25.53 -18.25
CA GLY A 100 10.35 -25.74 -19.64
C GLY A 100 10.67 -27.21 -19.97
N PRO A 101 10.79 -27.58 -21.26
CA PRO A 101 11.12 -28.95 -21.69
C PRO A 101 12.48 -29.45 -21.15
N TYR A 102 13.37 -28.53 -20.77
CA TYR A 102 14.64 -28.79 -20.07
C TYR A 102 14.71 -28.04 -18.73
N GLY A 103 13.55 -27.75 -18.15
CA GLY A 103 13.38 -26.96 -16.94
C GLY A 103 13.88 -27.66 -15.69
N LEU A 104 13.91 -26.92 -14.58
CA LEU A 104 14.25 -27.51 -13.28
C LEU A 104 13.31 -28.65 -12.88
N ASP A 105 12.02 -28.60 -13.24
CA ASP A 105 11.04 -29.65 -12.93
C ASP A 105 11.46 -31.01 -13.48
N LYS A 106 11.92 -31.06 -14.75
CA LYS A 106 12.41 -32.27 -15.40
C LYS A 106 13.68 -32.77 -14.76
N ARG A 107 14.59 -31.86 -14.41
CA ARG A 107 15.86 -32.21 -13.76
C ARG A 107 15.63 -32.76 -12.35
N ILE A 108 14.69 -32.21 -11.59
CA ILE A 108 14.31 -32.73 -10.27
C ILE A 108 13.60 -34.07 -10.41
N SER A 109 12.67 -34.21 -11.37
CA SER A 109 11.97 -35.47 -11.63
C SER A 109 12.94 -36.62 -11.94
N LEU A 110 14.02 -36.34 -12.68
CA LEU A 110 15.08 -37.32 -12.97
C LEU A 110 15.90 -37.72 -11.73
N LEU A 111 16.09 -36.79 -10.78
CA LEU A 111 16.79 -37.06 -9.53
C LEU A 111 15.93 -37.85 -8.54
N GLU A 112 14.63 -37.53 -8.44
CA GLU A 112 13.69 -38.24 -7.56
C GLU A 112 13.45 -39.68 -8.01
N HIS A 113 13.34 -39.94 -9.32
CA HIS A 113 13.21 -41.30 -9.85
C HIS A 113 14.54 -42.07 -9.89
N GLY A 114 15.67 -41.40 -9.67
CA GLY A 114 16.99 -42.02 -9.54
C GLY A 114 17.39 -42.38 -8.10
N ALA A 115 16.58 -42.01 -7.11
CA ALA A 115 16.87 -42.19 -5.69
C ALA A 115 15.78 -43.04 -5.01
N ASP A 116 15.73 -44.33 -5.34
CA ASP A 116 15.01 -45.31 -4.52
C ASP A 116 15.96 -45.90 -3.47
N PRO A 117 15.73 -45.71 -2.14
CA PRO A 117 16.58 -46.26 -1.09
C PRO A 117 16.39 -47.77 -0.85
N SER A 118 15.54 -48.46 -1.61
CA SER A 118 15.26 -49.88 -1.36
C SER A 118 15.02 -50.70 -2.63
N THR A 119 16.10 -51.06 -3.33
CA THR A 119 16.07 -52.26 -4.16
C THR A 119 16.51 -53.47 -3.36
N ASN A 120 15.54 -54.31 -2.98
CA ASN A 120 15.72 -55.75 -2.98
C ASN A 120 14.59 -56.36 -3.81
N SER A 121 14.70 -56.22 -5.12
CA SER A 121 14.04 -57.13 -6.05
C SER A 121 14.87 -57.22 -7.33
N SER A 122 15.50 -58.38 -7.47
CA SER A 122 16.24 -58.82 -8.64
C SER A 122 15.31 -58.85 -9.86
N ASN A 123 15.37 -57.81 -10.71
CA ASN A 123 15.23 -57.87 -12.19
C ASN A 123 14.97 -56.49 -12.80
N TRP A 124 15.84 -55.51 -12.57
CA TRP A 124 15.87 -54.29 -13.36
C TRP A 124 17.21 -54.17 -14.09
N ARG A 125 17.17 -54.18 -15.42
CA ARG A 125 18.32 -53.88 -16.27
C ARG A 125 18.31 -52.39 -16.61
N PRO A 126 19.31 -51.60 -16.18
CA PRO A 126 19.40 -50.22 -16.61
C PRO A 126 19.88 -50.15 -18.06
N TYR A 127 19.20 -49.35 -18.86
CA TYR A 127 19.67 -48.87 -20.15
C TYR A 127 21.02 -48.16 -19.98
N LYS A 128 22.06 -48.64 -20.67
CA LYS A 128 23.37 -47.97 -20.81
C LYS A 128 23.43 -47.26 -22.16
N PRO A 129 23.76 -45.97 -22.19
CA PRO A 129 24.61 -45.42 -23.22
C PRO A 129 26.05 -45.38 -22.72
N SER A 130 26.92 -46.10 -23.43
CA SER A 130 28.38 -45.93 -23.46
C SER A 130 28.71 -44.46 -23.79
N THR A 131 29.64 -43.76 -23.15
CA THR A 131 31.09 -43.98 -23.17
C THR A 131 31.76 -43.01 -22.19
N GLU A 132 32.77 -43.50 -21.47
CA GLU A 132 34.00 -42.81 -21.01
C GLU A 132 33.99 -41.39 -20.38
N THR A 133 34.57 -41.36 -19.17
CA THR A 133 35.27 -40.26 -18.49
C THR A 133 34.48 -39.00 -18.16
N ASP A 134 34.07 -38.82 -16.89
CA ASP A 134 34.43 -37.60 -16.15
C ASP A 134 34.12 -37.70 -14.63
N HIS A 135 35.15 -37.96 -13.80
CA HIS A 135 35.05 -37.76 -12.35
C HIS A 135 35.08 -36.26 -11.96
N GLN A 136 35.11 -35.34 -12.92
CA GLN A 136 35.21 -33.89 -12.68
C GLN A 136 33.84 -33.19 -12.55
N GLY A 137 32.75 -33.77 -13.06
CA GLY A 137 31.42 -33.14 -13.09
C GLY A 137 30.78 -32.90 -11.70
N ASP A 138 30.99 -33.81 -10.75
CA ASP A 138 30.41 -33.72 -9.40
C ASP A 138 31.03 -32.60 -8.55
N GLU A 139 32.31 -32.29 -8.74
CA GLU A 139 32.95 -31.19 -8.01
C GLU A 139 32.53 -29.81 -8.55
N VAL A 140 32.31 -29.70 -9.87
CA VAL A 140 31.79 -28.46 -10.46
C VAL A 140 30.39 -28.15 -9.91
N ILE A 141 29.54 -29.16 -9.76
CA ILE A 141 28.18 -28.98 -9.20
C ILE A 141 28.25 -28.55 -7.73
N LYS A 142 29.12 -29.17 -6.90
CA LYS A 142 29.30 -28.77 -5.50
C LYS A 142 29.80 -27.33 -5.37
N VAL A 143 30.71 -26.89 -6.25
CA VAL A 143 31.19 -25.50 -6.29
C VAL A 143 30.06 -24.54 -6.62
N ILE A 144 29.22 -24.86 -7.62
CA ILE A 144 28.08 -24.03 -8.00
C ILE A 144 27.04 -23.96 -6.88
N VAL A 145 26.71 -25.08 -6.24
CA VAL A 145 25.75 -25.13 -5.11
C VAL A 145 26.26 -24.30 -3.92
N ARG A 146 27.56 -24.38 -3.60
CA ARG A 146 28.18 -23.52 -2.57
C ARG A 146 28.08 -22.04 -2.95
N ALA A 147 28.42 -21.69 -4.20
CA ALA A 147 28.34 -20.32 -4.69
C ALA A 147 26.90 -19.76 -4.65
N LEU A 148 25.90 -20.58 -4.99
CA LEU A 148 24.49 -20.20 -4.91
C LEU A 148 24.03 -20.05 -3.46
N SER A 149 24.40 -20.98 -2.58
CA SER A 149 24.10 -20.91 -1.14
C SER A 149 24.69 -19.64 -0.51
N ASP A 150 25.90 -19.27 -0.89
CA ASP A 150 26.53 -18.03 -0.44
C ASP A 150 25.83 -16.78 -0.97
N ARG A 151 25.33 -16.81 -2.22
CA ARG A 151 24.51 -15.71 -2.77
C ARG A 151 23.20 -15.55 -2.00
N VAL A 152 22.51 -16.65 -1.72
CA VAL A 152 21.26 -16.65 -0.94
C VAL A 152 21.53 -16.11 0.46
N ARG A 153 22.57 -16.58 1.15
CA ARG A 153 22.96 -16.08 2.48
C ARG A 153 23.25 -14.57 2.49
N ARG A 154 23.92 -14.04 1.45
CA ARG A 154 24.16 -12.60 1.32
C ARG A 154 22.86 -11.81 1.12
N ILE A 155 21.94 -12.33 0.31
CA ILE A 155 20.64 -11.69 0.08
C ILE A 155 19.82 -11.67 1.37
N GLU A 156 19.76 -12.79 2.09
CA GLU A 156 19.10 -12.87 3.40
C GLU A 156 19.70 -11.88 4.39
N SER A 157 21.03 -11.76 4.44
CA SER A 157 21.69 -10.78 5.31
C SER A 157 21.30 -9.34 4.97
N ARG A 158 21.23 -8.98 3.69
CA ARG A 158 20.80 -7.64 3.27
C ARG A 158 19.33 -7.40 3.62
N LEU A 159 18.48 -8.40 3.43
CA LEU A 159 17.06 -8.32 3.75
C LEU A 159 16.84 -8.11 5.26
N ARG A 160 17.58 -8.82 6.11
CA ARG A 160 17.55 -8.60 7.57
C ARG A 160 17.89 -7.15 7.93
N THR A 161 18.91 -6.57 7.30
CA THR A 161 19.29 -5.16 7.52
C THR A 161 18.17 -4.20 7.11
N VAL A 162 17.56 -4.39 5.93
CA VAL A 162 16.46 -3.56 5.44
C VAL A 162 15.26 -3.63 6.40
N ILE A 163 14.88 -4.84 6.83
CA ILE A 163 13.78 -5.05 7.79
C ILE A 163 14.09 -4.38 9.13
N SER A 164 15.33 -4.46 9.60
CA SER A 164 15.76 -3.81 10.84
C SER A 164 15.58 -2.28 10.76
N LYS A 165 16.04 -1.66 9.65
CA LYS A 165 15.90 -0.21 9.42
C LYS A 165 14.44 0.24 9.40
N LEU A 166 13.56 -0.53 8.75
CA LEU A 166 12.12 -0.27 8.70
C LEU A 166 11.42 -0.41 10.06
N ARG A 167 11.85 -1.39 10.87
CA ARG A 167 11.26 -1.64 12.20
C ARG A 167 11.73 -0.65 13.26
N GLN A 168 12.93 -0.10 13.11
CA GLN A 168 13.48 0.81 14.09
C GLN A 168 12.74 2.16 14.08
N ASN A 169 12.09 2.51 15.19
CA ASN A 169 11.48 3.82 15.34
C ASN A 169 12.50 4.85 15.85
N LYS A 170 13.11 5.60 14.92
CA LYS A 170 14.06 6.67 15.26
C LYS A 170 13.42 7.87 15.98
N CYS A 171 12.09 7.97 15.98
CA CYS A 171 11.35 9.00 16.73
C CYS A 171 10.91 8.57 18.13
N ALA A 172 11.25 7.35 18.59
CA ALA A 172 10.73 6.82 19.86
C ALA A 172 11.02 7.72 21.09
N ASN A 173 12.17 8.39 21.12
CA ASN A 173 12.57 9.27 22.22
C ASN A 173 12.41 10.76 21.87
N ASN A 174 11.70 11.09 20.80
CA ASN A 174 11.58 12.45 20.23
C ASN A 174 12.92 13.22 20.20
N PRO A 175 13.85 12.89 19.29
CA PRO A 175 15.15 13.55 19.18
C PRO A 175 15.08 15.02 18.70
N CYS A 176 13.89 15.51 18.33
CA CYS A 176 13.72 16.88 17.87
C CYS A 176 13.69 17.86 19.04
N GLN A 177 14.51 18.91 18.96
CA GLN A 177 14.58 19.96 19.97
C GLN A 177 13.52 21.05 19.73
N ASN A 178 13.35 21.94 20.71
CA ASN A 178 12.55 23.16 20.61
C ASN A 178 11.08 22.95 20.20
N GLY A 179 10.50 21.81 20.58
CA GLY A 179 9.11 21.49 20.26
C GLY A 179 8.88 21.06 18.82
N GLY A 180 9.94 20.68 18.09
CA GLY A 180 9.81 20.13 16.73
C GLY A 180 9.10 18.78 16.68
N THR A 181 8.36 18.54 15.60
CA THR A 181 7.67 17.27 15.33
C THR A 181 8.61 16.30 14.61
N CYS A 182 8.83 15.12 15.19
CA CYS A 182 9.65 14.08 14.60
C CYS A 182 8.89 13.22 13.58
N ILE A 183 9.45 13.05 12.39
CA ILE A 183 8.94 12.18 11.33
C ILE A 183 9.96 11.08 11.06
N ARG A 184 9.53 9.81 11.17
CA ARG A 184 10.37 8.65 10.86
C ARG A 184 10.51 8.47 9.34
N ILE A 185 11.74 8.28 8.88
CA ILE A 185 12.06 7.93 7.49
C ILE A 185 12.81 6.58 7.44
N TYR A 186 13.06 6.06 6.24
CA TYR A 186 13.56 4.70 5.99
C TYR A 186 14.82 4.32 6.80
N ASP A 187 15.75 5.25 7.01
CA ASP A 187 16.99 5.03 7.76
C ASP A 187 17.33 6.23 8.64
N GLY A 188 16.31 6.86 9.23
CA GLY A 188 16.52 8.09 9.98
C GLY A 188 15.24 8.75 10.50
N TYR A 189 15.38 10.03 10.82
CA TYR A 189 14.27 10.89 11.19
C TYR A 189 14.47 12.29 10.60
N GLN A 190 13.38 13.03 10.44
CA GLN A 190 13.36 14.44 10.06
C GLN A 190 12.58 15.21 11.12
N CYS A 191 13.06 16.40 11.48
CA CYS A 191 12.36 17.29 12.40
C CYS A 191 11.67 18.40 11.62
N ILE A 192 10.38 18.60 11.90
CA ILE A 192 9.64 19.78 11.46
C ILE A 192 9.60 20.76 12.63
N CYS A 193 10.23 21.92 12.46
CA CYS A 193 10.24 22.98 13.47
C CYS A 193 9.03 23.91 13.28
N PRO A 194 8.45 24.45 14.35
CA PRO A 194 7.43 25.49 14.24
C PRO A 194 8.01 26.79 13.65
N SER A 195 7.18 27.61 13.00
CA SER A 195 7.59 28.74 12.15
C SER A 195 8.41 29.83 12.88
N ASN A 196 8.34 29.90 14.21
CA ASN A 196 9.21 30.75 15.03
C ASN A 196 10.69 30.28 15.07
N TRP A 197 11.00 29.08 14.56
CA TRP A 197 12.34 28.50 14.46
C TRP A 197 12.81 28.27 13.02
N GLU A 198 11.92 28.33 12.02
CA GLU A 198 12.27 28.19 10.59
C GLU A 198 13.18 29.33 10.09
N VAL A 199 13.15 30.49 10.76
CA VAL A 199 13.96 31.66 10.38
C VAL A 199 15.45 31.49 10.70
N LEU A 200 15.83 30.52 11.55
CA LEU A 200 17.23 30.27 11.92
C LEU A 200 17.89 29.12 11.14
N THR A 201 17.13 28.32 10.38
CA THR A 201 17.64 27.09 9.75
C THR A 201 18.29 27.25 8.39
N HIS A 202 18.28 28.46 7.79
CA HIS A 202 19.14 28.73 6.62
C HIS A 202 20.62 28.99 7.00
N PHE A 203 20.96 29.08 8.29
CA PHE A 203 22.33 29.33 8.75
C PHE A 203 23.15 28.10 9.17
N PHE A 204 22.57 26.90 9.17
CA PHE A 204 23.32 25.68 9.52
C PHE A 204 23.10 24.56 8.50
N HIS A 205 23.56 24.79 7.27
CA HIS A 205 24.07 23.69 6.45
C HIS A 205 25.45 23.30 6.96
N HIS A 206 25.72 21.99 7.04
CA HIS A 206 27.06 21.40 7.27
C HIS A 206 27.77 21.76 8.58
N ILE A 207 27.69 20.88 9.57
CA ILE A 207 28.86 20.54 10.40
C ILE A 207 28.88 19.01 10.58
N THR A 208 30.07 18.48 10.29
CA THR A 208 30.60 17.10 10.37
C THR A 208 29.88 16.07 11.23
#